data_AF-A0A924D1J6-F1
#
_entry.id   AF-A0A924D1J6-F1
#
_cell.length_a   1.000
_cell.length_b   1.000
_cell.length_c   1.000
_cell.angle_alpha   90.00
_cell.angle_beta   90.00
_cell.angle_gamma   90.00
#
_symmetry.space_group_name_H-M   'P 1'
#
loop_
_entity.id
_entity.type
_entity.pdbx_description
1 polymer ?
#
loop_
_entity_poly.entity_id
_entity_poly.type
_entity_poly.pdbx_seq_one_letter_code
_entity_poly.pdbx_strand_id
1 'polypeptide(L)'
;MHRLFVALELPVPVRAALLAIMGGVAGARWQTDEQLHLTLRFIGEVDRHVADDIAAALATVNVAAFDLVLGDIGSFDHRGRTDTLWAGVAPGAAVAALAARVDSALARVGLPPETRAFVP
;
A
#
# COMPACT_ATOMS: atom_id res chain seq x y z
N MET A 1 13.32 -2.15 -16.90
CA MET A 1 12.44 -1.16 -16.22
C MET A 1 11.52 -1.95 -15.33
N HIS A 2 11.45 -1.58 -14.06
CA HIS A 2 10.61 -2.21 -13.05
C HIS A 2 9.59 -1.19 -12.57
N ARG A 3 8.31 -1.58 -12.55
CA ARG A 3 7.27 -0.80 -11.89
C ARG A 3 7.19 -1.20 -10.43
N LEU A 4 7.56 -0.29 -9.53
CA LEU A 4 7.68 -0.59 -8.11
C LEU A 4 6.65 0.16 -7.26
N PHE A 5 6.33 -0.45 -6.13
CA PHE A 5 5.63 0.15 -4.99
C PHE A 5 6.12 -0.55 -3.71
N VAL A 6 5.89 0.07 -2.57
CA VAL A 6 6.18 -0.48 -1.24
C VAL A 6 4.86 -0.74 -0.54
N ALA A 7 4.72 -1.92 0.07
CA ALA A 7 3.50 -2.32 0.74
C ALA A 7 3.78 -3.24 1.93
N LEU A 8 2.80 -3.34 2.82
CA LEU A 8 2.74 -4.41 3.81
C LEU A 8 2.00 -5.60 3.21
N GLU A 9 2.59 -6.78 3.34
CA GLU A 9 1.87 -8.03 3.13
C GLU A 9 0.88 -8.24 4.28
N LEU A 10 -0.35 -8.61 3.93
CA LEU A 10 -1.37 -8.92 4.93
C LEU A 10 -1.21 -10.36 5.43
N PRO A 11 -1.39 -10.64 6.73
CA PRO A 11 -1.38 -12.02 7.24
C PRO A 11 -2.43 -12.91 6.54
N VAL A 12 -2.11 -14.18 6.32
CA VAL A 12 -3.00 -15.16 5.65
C VAL A 12 -4.44 -15.16 6.20
N PRO A 13 -4.68 -15.13 7.53
CA PRO A 13 -6.05 -15.10 8.06
C PRO A 13 -6.83 -13.84 7.65
N VAL A 14 -6.14 -12.70 7.51
CA VAL A 14 -6.74 -11.42 7.11
C VAL A 14 -7.12 -11.47 5.63
N ARG A 15 -6.23 -11.97 4.77
CA ARG A 15 -6.53 -12.13 3.34
C ARG A 15 -7.67 -13.11 3.11
N ALA A 16 -7.70 -14.23 3.83
CA ALA A 16 -8.80 -15.19 3.76
C ALA A 16 -10.15 -14.57 4.14
N ALA A 17 -10.19 -13.74 5.19
CA ALA A 17 -11.40 -13.02 5.59
C ALA A 17 -11.86 -12.02 4.52
N LEU A 18 -10.94 -11.28 3.89
CA LEU A 18 -11.25 -10.36 2.80
C LEU A 18 -11.77 -11.11 1.56
N LEU A 19 -11.09 -12.19 1.14
CA LEU A 19 -11.49 -13.01 0.00
C LEU A 19 -12.90 -13.60 0.18
N ALA A 20 -13.29 -13.95 1.41
CA ALA A 20 -14.61 -14.48 1.70
C ALA A 20 -15.75 -13.47 1.49
N ILE A 21 -15.47 -12.17 1.59
CA ILE A 21 -16.47 -11.10 1.41
C ILE A 21 -16.36 -10.40 0.04
N MET A 22 -15.29 -10.65 -0.72
CA MET A 22 -15.09 -10.11 -2.06
C MET A 22 -16.08 -10.75 -3.05
N GLY A 23 -17.14 -10.02 -3.38
CA GLY A 23 -18.17 -10.48 -4.32
C GLY A 23 -19.35 -9.51 -4.38
N GLY A 24 -20.37 -9.88 -5.15
CA GLY A 24 -21.65 -9.15 -5.16
C GLY A 24 -21.68 -7.81 -5.89
N VAL A 25 -20.55 -7.34 -6.44
CA VAL A 25 -20.47 -6.08 -7.20
C VAL A 25 -20.34 -6.39 -8.70
N ALA A 26 -21.38 -6.00 -9.46
CA ALA A 26 -21.43 -6.22 -10.90
C ALA A 26 -20.30 -5.46 -11.63
N GLY A 27 -19.57 -6.15 -12.50
CA GLY A 27 -18.47 -5.56 -13.29
C GLY A 27 -17.16 -5.36 -12.51
N ALA A 28 -17.10 -5.73 -11.23
CA ALA A 28 -15.87 -5.63 -10.45
C ALA A 28 -14.83 -6.67 -10.90
N ARG A 29 -13.58 -6.22 -11.08
CA ARG A 29 -12.42 -7.10 -11.26
C ARG A 29 -11.75 -7.28 -9.90
N TRP A 30 -12.04 -8.40 -9.24
CA TRP A 30 -11.52 -8.72 -7.92
C TRP A 30 -10.01 -9.04 -7.95
N GLN A 31 -9.31 -8.67 -6.87
CA GLN A 31 -7.90 -9.00 -6.65
C GLN A 31 -7.75 -10.47 -6.24
N THR A 32 -6.60 -11.08 -6.53
CA THR A 32 -6.23 -12.42 -6.00
C THR A 32 -5.63 -12.32 -4.59
N ASP A 33 -5.42 -13.46 -3.93
CA ASP A 33 -4.77 -13.51 -2.61
C ASP A 33 -3.41 -12.78 -2.61
N GLU A 34 -2.61 -13.04 -3.63
CA GLU A 34 -1.26 -12.47 -3.78
C GLU A 34 -1.28 -10.98 -4.13
N GLN A 35 -2.42 -10.47 -4.58
CA GLN A 35 -2.61 -9.06 -4.92
C GLN A 35 -3.12 -8.24 -3.73
N LEU A 36 -3.55 -8.86 -2.64
CA LEU A 36 -4.02 -8.13 -1.45
C LEU A 36 -2.84 -7.63 -0.61
N HIS A 37 -2.75 -6.31 -0.47
CA HIS A 37 -1.68 -5.64 0.26
C HIS A 37 -2.13 -4.27 0.76
N LEU A 38 -1.46 -3.75 1.78
CA LEU A 38 -1.60 -2.34 2.18
C LEU A 38 -0.47 -1.54 1.55
N THR A 39 -0.77 -0.70 0.56
CA THR A 39 0.26 0.13 -0.09
C THR A 39 0.72 1.25 0.84
N LEU A 40 2.03 1.41 0.97
CA LEU A 40 2.67 2.53 1.68
C LEU A 40 3.15 3.62 0.72
N ARG A 41 3.65 3.25 -0.47
CA ARG A 41 4.25 4.21 -1.42
C ARG A 41 4.29 3.68 -2.86
N PHE A 42 3.78 4.44 -3.83
CA PHE A 42 3.87 4.11 -5.27
C PHE A 42 5.09 4.76 -5.94
N ILE A 43 6.05 3.97 -6.41
CA ILE A 43 7.31 4.52 -6.97
C ILE A 43 7.18 4.77 -8.48
N GLY A 44 6.53 3.86 -9.21
CA GLY A 44 6.45 3.91 -10.67
C GLY A 44 7.59 3.16 -11.34
N GLU A 45 7.90 3.53 -12.59
CA GLU A 45 8.94 2.88 -13.40
C GLU A 45 10.34 3.36 -12.99
N VAL A 46 11.22 2.42 -12.69
CA VAL A 46 12.64 2.67 -12.39
C VAL A 46 13.55 1.70 -13.13
N ASP A 47 14.81 2.06 -13.32
CA ASP A 47 15.82 1.11 -13.79
C ASP A 47 16.29 0.19 -12.64
N ARG A 48 17.12 -0.80 -12.99
CA ARG A 48 17.59 -1.80 -12.04
C ARG A 48 18.50 -1.22 -10.95
N HIS A 49 19.32 -0.22 -11.28
CA HIS A 49 20.24 0.37 -10.32
C HIS A 49 19.45 1.14 -9.25
N VAL A 50 18.47 1.94 -9.66
CA VAL A 50 17.56 2.64 -8.75
C VAL A 50 16.74 1.65 -7.92
N ALA A 51 16.32 0.51 -8.50
CA ALA A 51 15.62 -0.54 -7.75
C ALA A 51 16.48 -1.13 -6.62
N ASP A 52 17.77 -1.38 -6.87
CA ASP A 52 18.70 -1.88 -5.85
C ASP A 52 18.95 -0.82 -4.75
N ASP A 53 19.08 0.46 -5.12
CA ASP A 53 19.22 1.57 -4.16
C ASP A 53 17.97 1.74 -3.28
N ILE A 54 16.77 1.58 -3.85
CA ILE A 54 15.50 1.56 -3.12
C ILE A 54 15.50 0.44 -2.09
N ALA A 55 15.88 -0.79 -2.49
CA ALA A 55 15.92 -1.93 -1.59
C ALA A 55 16.88 -1.69 -0.41
N ALA A 56 18.08 -1.15 -0.69
CA ALA A 56 19.05 -0.79 0.34
C ALA A 56 18.53 0.31 1.28
N ALA A 57 17.86 1.33 0.76
CA ALA A 57 17.27 2.39 1.58
C ALA A 57 16.15 1.87 2.50
N LEU A 58 15.27 1.01 1.97
CA LEU A 58 14.18 0.41 2.74
C LEU A 58 14.69 -0.52 3.86
N ALA A 59 15.82 -1.21 3.64
CA ALA A 59 16.46 -2.02 4.69
C ALA A 59 16.88 -1.21 5.93
N THR A 60 17.00 0.13 5.83
CA THR A 60 17.31 1.02 6.95
C THR A 60 16.07 1.46 7.75
N VAL A 61 14.87 1.15 7.28
CA VAL A 61 13.61 1.58 7.92
C VAL A 61 13.28 0.65 9.09
N ASN A 62 13.56 1.09 10.31
CA ASN A 62 13.29 0.31 11.53
C ASN A 62 12.12 0.86 12.35
N VAL A 63 11.00 0.16 12.45
CA VAL A 63 9.78 0.60 13.16
C VAL A 63 9.40 -0.41 14.24
N ALA A 64 8.85 0.04 15.36
CA ALA A 64 8.28 -0.88 16.34
C ALA A 64 7.04 -1.57 15.73
N ALA A 65 6.86 -2.87 16.00
CA ALA A 65 5.65 -3.56 15.58
C ALA A 65 4.40 -2.87 16.17
N PHE A 66 3.30 -2.90 15.42
CA PHE A 66 2.03 -2.30 15.82
C PHE A 66 0.88 -3.17 15.32
N ASP A 67 -0.25 -3.07 16.01
CA ASP A 67 -1.47 -3.78 15.65
C ASP A 67 -2.37 -2.92 14.76
N LEU A 68 -3.04 -3.57 13.82
CA LEU A 68 -4.07 -2.98 12.96
C LEU A 68 -5.32 -3.84 13.00
N VAL A 69 -6.46 -3.18 12.83
CA VAL A 69 -7.77 -3.78 12.66
C VAL A 69 -8.32 -3.34 11.31
N LEU A 70 -8.94 -4.27 10.57
CA LEU A 70 -9.69 -3.93 9.37
C LEU A 70 -10.87 -3.03 9.76
N GLY A 71 -11.00 -1.90 9.07
CA GLY A 71 -12.03 -0.91 9.27
C GLY A 71 -13.10 -0.96 8.19
N ASP A 72 -13.66 0.22 7.91
CA ASP A 72 -14.77 0.38 6.97
C ASP A 72 -14.37 0.05 5.53
N ILE A 73 -15.36 -0.39 4.74
CA ILE A 73 -15.23 -0.55 3.31
C ILE A 73 -15.57 0.78 2.65
N GLY A 74 -14.71 1.22 1.73
CA GLY A 74 -14.92 2.44 0.97
C GLY A 74 -14.64 2.26 -0.52
N SER A 75 -14.74 3.36 -1.25
CA SER A 75 -14.41 3.44 -2.67
C SER A 75 -13.51 4.63 -2.96
N PHE A 76 -12.63 4.48 -3.94
CA PHE A 76 -11.99 5.61 -4.61
C PHE A 76 -12.68 5.88 -5.93
N ASP A 77 -13.07 7.12 -6.13
CA ASP A 77 -13.69 7.58 -7.36
C ASP A 77 -12.69 8.39 -8.18
N HIS A 78 -12.61 8.09 -9.47
CA HIS A 78 -11.90 8.92 -10.44
C HIS A 78 -12.88 9.46 -11.46
N ARG A 79 -13.01 10.79 -11.56
CA ARG A 79 -13.92 11.47 -12.51
C ARG A 79 -15.39 10.97 -12.40
N GLY A 80 -15.85 10.71 -11.18
CA GLY A 80 -17.22 10.26 -10.91
C GLY A 80 -17.50 8.79 -11.23
N ARG A 81 -16.45 7.99 -11.44
CA ARG A 81 -16.54 6.52 -11.56
C ARG A 81 -15.76 5.87 -10.42
N THR A 82 -16.38 4.91 -9.75
CA THR A 82 -15.71 4.08 -8.75
C THR A 82 -14.70 3.19 -9.43
N ASP A 83 -13.42 3.48 -9.21
CA ASP A 83 -12.30 2.76 -9.82
C ASP A 83 -11.76 1.66 -8.89
N THR A 84 -12.01 1.77 -7.58
CA THR A 84 -11.45 0.82 -6.61
C THR A 84 -12.32 0.72 -5.36
N LEU A 85 -12.60 -0.50 -4.91
CA LEU A 85 -13.11 -0.80 -3.57
C LEU A 85 -11.94 -1.14 -2.66
N TRP A 86 -11.99 -0.67 -1.42
CA TRP A 86 -10.93 -0.89 -0.44
C TRP A 86 -11.52 -1.14 0.94
N ALA A 87 -10.76 -1.81 1.80
CA ALA A 87 -11.04 -1.93 3.23
C ALA A 87 -9.98 -1.13 3.99
N GLY A 88 -10.42 -0.19 4.82
CA GLY A 88 -9.51 0.67 5.57
C GLY A 88 -8.88 -0.07 6.74
N VAL A 89 -7.96 0.60 7.44
CA VAL A 89 -7.38 0.07 8.68
C VAL A 89 -7.36 1.10 9.81
N ALA A 90 -7.41 0.62 11.05
CA ALA A 90 -7.30 1.41 12.26
C ALA A 90 -6.32 0.80 13.27
N PRO A 91 -5.55 1.60 14.04
CA PRO A 91 -5.45 3.06 13.93
C PRO A 91 -4.57 3.48 12.73
N GLY A 92 -5.10 4.38 11.88
CA GLY A 92 -4.37 4.83 10.68
C GLY A 92 -3.07 5.59 10.96
N ALA A 93 -2.91 6.16 12.14
CA ALA A 93 -1.72 6.93 12.52
C ALA A 93 -0.43 6.10 12.54
N ALA A 94 -0.50 4.83 12.96
CA ALA A 94 0.67 3.95 13.00
C ALA A 94 1.20 3.65 11.59
N VAL A 95 0.28 3.34 10.66
CA VAL A 95 0.60 3.09 9.25
C VAL A 95 1.06 4.36 8.55
N ALA A 96 0.42 5.50 8.81
CA ALA A 96 0.83 6.79 8.26
C ALA A 96 2.26 7.16 8.70
N ALA A 97 2.63 6.89 9.96
CA ALA A 97 3.99 7.08 10.43
C ALA A 97 4.99 6.18 9.70
N LEU A 98 4.63 4.91 9.43
CA LEU A 98 5.46 4.02 8.63
C LEU A 98 5.61 4.51 7.18
N ALA A 99 4.52 4.90 6.53
CA ALA A 99 4.52 5.45 5.17
C ALA A 99 5.41 6.69 5.06
N ALA A 100 5.34 7.60 6.04
CA ALA A 100 6.21 8.79 6.09
C ALA A 100 7.70 8.44 6.24
N ARG A 101 8.04 7.38 6.99
CA ARG A 101 9.42 6.91 7.13
C ARG A 101 9.93 6.24 5.86
N VAL A 102 9.06 5.50 5.17
CA VAL A 102 9.34 4.95 3.83
C VAL A 102 9.61 6.10 2.86
N ASP A 103 8.73 7.09 2.76
CA ASP A 103 8.92 8.23 1.86
C ASP A 103 10.21 9.00 2.14
N SER A 104 10.52 9.23 3.43
CA SER A 104 11.80 9.84 3.85
C SER A 104 13.03 9.02 3.46
N ALA A 105 12.94 7.69 3.49
CA ALA A 105 14.02 6.82 3.05
C ALA A 105 14.21 6.87 1.53
N LEU A 106 13.11 6.92 0.77
CA LEU A 106 13.14 7.01 -0.68
C LEU A 106 13.62 8.38 -1.19
N ALA A 107 13.30 9.46 -0.47
CA ALA A 107 13.79 10.80 -0.79
C ALA A 107 15.34 10.87 -0.75
N ARG A 108 15.99 10.11 0.14
CA ARG A 108 17.46 10.04 0.23
C ARG A 108 18.12 9.38 -0.98
N VAL A 109 17.38 8.59 -1.76
CA VAL A 109 17.85 7.98 -3.02
C VAL A 109 17.37 8.75 -4.27
N GLY A 110 16.90 9.99 -4.08
CA GLY A 110 16.55 10.89 -5.18
C GLY A 110 15.15 10.71 -5.74
N LEU A 111 14.28 9.90 -5.12
CA LEU A 111 12.88 9.82 -5.51
C LEU A 111 12.10 11.05 -5.00
N PRO A 112 11.20 11.63 -5.82
CA PRO A 112 10.36 12.73 -5.36
C PRO A 112 9.42 12.26 -4.24
N PRO A 113 9.12 13.13 -3.26
CA PRO A 113 8.20 12.79 -2.17
C PRO A 113 6.77 12.56 -2.69
N GLU A 114 6.01 11.72 -1.99
CA GLU A 114 4.58 11.60 -2.23
C GLU A 114 3.86 12.90 -1.86
N THR A 115 3.00 13.39 -2.76
CA THR A 115 2.26 14.65 -2.54
C THR A 115 0.78 14.41 -2.25
N ARG A 116 0.28 13.21 -2.52
CA ARG A 116 -1.11 12.86 -2.24
C ARG A 116 -1.29 12.54 -0.76
N ALA A 117 -2.47 12.87 -0.24
CA ALA A 117 -2.87 12.46 1.09
C ALA A 117 -2.85 10.92 1.18
N PHE A 118 -2.26 10.42 2.25
CA PHE A 118 -2.23 8.98 2.52
C PHE A 118 -3.56 8.51 3.10
N VAL A 119 -4.16 7.49 2.47
CA VAL A 119 -5.39 6.85 2.92
C VAL A 119 -5.08 5.36 3.09
N PRO A 120 -4.88 4.89 4.33
CA PRO A 120 -4.49 3.51 4.62
C PRO A 120 -5.66 2.51 4.55
#